data_AF-A0A8H6ZNM6-F1
#
_entry.id   AF-A0A8H6ZNM6-F1
#
_cell.length_a   1.000
_cell.length_b   1.000
_cell.length_c   1.000
_cell.angle_alpha   90.00
_cell.angle_beta   90.00
_cell.angle_gamma   90.00
#
_symmetry.space_group_name_H-M   'P 1'
#
loop_
_entity.id
_entity.type
_entity.pdbx_description
1 polymer ?
#
loop_
_entity_poly.entity_id
_entity_poly.type
_entity_poly.pdbx_seq_one_letter_code
_entity_poly.pdbx_strand_id
1 'polypeptide(L)'
;MHPLLPFSVLLSIFDHVHAVRIPFQVRTLVENSWTSVDRLGRRAPTNNIPIKNIHNAQYVSNITIGDQQVALMLDTGSSDMWVSFPKTTPQTTDTGTEITLRYAVGKAQGHIRTAPVTIGNFTIDNQAFLMVTDTTTFSGDIHAQGYDGLIGFGPNDGSVIQDKLKGDAGDTLLTNIFQQNQTQQNYITMLLDRKGDPREAFTGQMTISELVPTFENITTMPKLDVKMLLKLIDSDQHWQAVTDSDNGVIGPDGSVLKMKSLVPKAPKGKFVAVIDSGFTFRSVPRDISDAIYGRVRGAVYDTENEYWTVPCGQYLSLSFRFGGVEYPVHPMDIVNDDFAITDKMGNRVCIGAFQPITSAFSLLGNYDMILGMSFLRNAYTLLDYGNWVKNTQDDVDPYIQMLPLTSTALAKADFIQMRLGGTDSTGEDKWSLLPQDQMQHSPVSEEEKKKKYQEAVLSQWPYILLGCLALVLLVTGCIVWHCCCRKRKAKAKAAKAAKGGFGEGEGKPSSYLPLQDQGSQVSLHSPYGAGGHGFPGR
;
A
#
# COMPACT_ATOMS: atom_id res chain seq x y z
N MET A 1 -38.25 12.49 -76.43
CA MET A 1 -38.97 11.97 -75.25
C MET A 1 -37.99 11.98 -74.09
N HIS A 2 -38.25 12.79 -73.05
CA HIS A 2 -37.60 12.69 -71.73
C HIS A 2 -38.05 11.41 -70.99
N PRO A 3 -37.51 11.03 -69.82
CA PRO A 3 -36.15 11.21 -69.23
C PRO A 3 -35.61 9.91 -68.56
N LEU A 4 -34.43 9.97 -67.93
CA LEU A 4 -34.14 9.59 -66.52
C LEU A 4 -32.76 8.96 -66.31
N LEU A 5 -32.02 9.56 -65.37
CA LEU A 5 -30.87 8.98 -64.65
C LEU A 5 -31.22 7.63 -64.01
N PRO A 6 -30.19 6.81 -63.71
CA PRO A 6 -29.94 6.63 -62.28
C PRO A 6 -28.46 6.70 -61.88
N PHE A 7 -28.31 7.31 -60.70
CA PHE A 7 -27.30 7.13 -59.67
C PHE A 7 -26.85 5.67 -59.51
N SER A 8 -25.54 5.44 -59.41
CA SER A 8 -24.87 4.87 -58.23
C SER A 8 -23.62 4.08 -58.61
N VAL A 9 -22.50 4.66 -58.22
CA VAL A 9 -21.17 4.05 -58.17
C VAL A 9 -21.18 2.98 -57.08
N LEU A 10 -20.86 1.73 -57.43
CA LEU A 10 -20.48 0.68 -56.48
C LEU A 10 -19.64 -0.39 -57.18
N LEU A 11 -18.49 -0.67 -56.55
CA LEU A 11 -17.67 -1.90 -56.62
C LEU A 11 -17.05 -2.27 -57.98
N SER A 12 -15.71 -2.16 -58.06
CA SER A 12 -14.80 -3.28 -57.76
C SER A 12 -13.42 -3.02 -58.38
N ILE A 13 -12.42 -2.67 -57.57
CA ILE A 13 -11.01 -2.93 -57.90
C ILE A 13 -10.38 -3.50 -56.63
N PHE A 14 -10.04 -4.79 -56.70
CA PHE A 14 -9.20 -5.48 -55.75
C PHE A 14 -7.77 -4.97 -55.95
N ASP A 15 -7.21 -4.32 -54.94
CA ASP A 15 -5.76 -4.22 -54.81
C ASP A 15 -5.28 -5.27 -53.80
N HIS A 16 -4.46 -6.18 -54.31
CA HIS A 16 -3.72 -7.15 -53.53
C HIS A 16 -2.74 -6.44 -52.60
N VAL A 17 -3.08 -6.30 -51.32
CA VAL A 17 -2.07 -6.06 -50.29
C VAL A 17 -1.37 -7.38 -50.02
N HIS A 18 -0.18 -7.54 -50.58
CA HIS A 18 0.79 -8.52 -50.10
C HIS A 18 1.22 -8.11 -48.69
N ALA A 19 0.47 -8.57 -47.69
CA ALA A 19 0.94 -8.55 -46.32
C ALA A 19 2.09 -9.57 -46.23
N VAL A 20 3.32 -9.07 -46.27
CA VAL A 20 4.50 -9.83 -45.88
C VAL A 20 4.34 -10.12 -44.38
N ARG A 21 3.81 -11.31 -44.04
CA ARG A 21 4.01 -11.89 -42.70
C ARG A 21 5.48 -12.27 -42.61
N ILE A 22 6.27 -11.46 -41.90
CA ILE A 22 7.59 -11.88 -41.43
C ILE A 22 7.33 -12.67 -40.14
N PRO A 23 7.43 -14.01 -40.14
CA PRO A 23 7.45 -14.75 -38.89
C PRO A 23 8.79 -14.43 -38.21
N PHE A 24 8.79 -13.54 -37.22
CA PHE A 24 9.90 -13.52 -36.28
C PHE A 24 9.59 -14.55 -35.19
N GLN A 25 10.39 -15.61 -35.16
CA GLN A 25 10.53 -16.38 -33.93
C GLN A 25 11.20 -15.47 -32.91
N VAL A 26 10.51 -15.18 -31.81
CA VAL A 26 11.17 -14.65 -30.61
C VAL A 26 12.12 -15.75 -30.13
N ARG A 27 13.39 -15.66 -30.53
CA ARG A 27 14.45 -16.45 -29.91
C ARG A 27 14.77 -15.81 -28.57
N THR A 28 14.19 -16.36 -27.51
CA THR A 28 14.62 -16.15 -26.13
C THR A 28 16.03 -16.73 -25.99
N LEU A 29 17.02 -15.85 -25.82
CA LEU A 29 18.34 -16.29 -25.40
C LEU A 29 18.25 -16.62 -23.91
N VAL A 30 18.04 -17.91 -23.62
CA VAL A 30 18.52 -18.49 -22.37
C VAL A 30 20.04 -18.57 -22.51
N GLU A 31 20.76 -17.58 -21.98
CA GLU A 31 22.18 -17.78 -21.68
C GLU A 31 22.67 -16.86 -20.55
N ASN A 32 23.04 -17.50 -19.45
CA ASN A 32 23.79 -16.93 -18.34
C ASN A 32 25.19 -16.51 -18.84
N SER A 33 25.37 -15.27 -19.30
CA SER A 33 26.61 -14.49 -19.13
C SER A 33 26.49 -13.14 -19.83
N TRP A 34 26.71 -12.07 -19.08
CA TRP A 34 26.80 -10.71 -19.60
C TRP A 34 28.24 -10.43 -20.01
N THR A 35 28.54 -10.41 -21.31
CA THR A 35 29.69 -9.66 -21.83
C THR A 35 29.27 -8.81 -23.03
N SER A 36 29.43 -7.49 -22.86
CA SER A 36 29.49 -6.41 -23.85
C SER A 36 28.54 -6.50 -25.07
N VAL A 37 27.41 -5.79 -25.00
CA VAL A 37 26.66 -5.42 -26.20
C VAL A 37 27.28 -4.15 -26.78
N ASP A 38 28.13 -4.35 -27.77
CA ASP A 38 28.48 -3.31 -28.74
C ASP A 38 28.31 -3.88 -30.14
N ARG A 39 27.04 -4.00 -30.60
CA ARG A 39 26.70 -4.22 -32.01
C ARG A 39 25.39 -3.52 -32.36
N LEU A 40 25.56 -2.48 -33.17
CA LEU A 40 24.55 -1.68 -33.87
C LEU A 40 23.46 -2.55 -34.53
N GLY A 41 22.26 -2.49 -33.95
CA GLY A 41 21.00 -2.79 -34.63
C GLY A 41 20.07 -1.61 -34.39
N ARG A 42 19.71 -0.89 -35.46
CA ARG A 42 18.78 0.26 -35.44
C ARG A 42 17.38 -0.25 -35.04
N ARG A 43 17.12 -0.42 -33.74
CA ARG A 43 15.77 -0.60 -33.19
C ARG A 43 15.10 0.77 -33.16
N ALA A 44 13.85 0.84 -33.61
CA ALA A 44 12.99 1.97 -33.32
C ALA A 44 12.96 2.19 -31.80
N PRO A 45 12.97 3.43 -31.31
CA PRO A 45 12.83 3.69 -29.88
C PRO A 45 11.44 3.21 -29.42
N THR A 46 11.40 2.28 -28.48
CA THR A 46 10.16 1.73 -27.91
C THR A 46 10.06 2.16 -26.45
N ASN A 47 8.87 2.48 -25.91
CA ASN A 47 8.66 2.81 -24.49
C ASN A 47 8.65 1.54 -23.60
N ASN A 48 9.35 0.50 -24.05
CA ASN A 48 9.46 -0.78 -23.39
C ASN A 48 10.56 -0.70 -22.32
N ILE A 49 10.20 -0.96 -21.08
CA ILE A 49 11.08 -1.01 -19.92
C ILE A 49 11.24 -2.49 -19.53
N PRO A 50 12.41 -3.10 -19.81
CA PRO A 50 12.69 -4.48 -19.41
C PRO A 50 12.64 -4.63 -17.89
N ILE A 51 11.99 -5.68 -17.42
CA ILE A 51 11.92 -6.01 -16.00
C ILE A 51 12.80 -7.23 -15.71
N LYS A 52 13.59 -7.16 -14.65
CA LYS A 52 14.32 -8.30 -14.09
C LYS A 52 13.53 -8.89 -12.93
N ASN A 53 13.25 -10.18 -13.02
CA ASN A 53 12.65 -10.99 -11.98
C ASN A 53 13.73 -11.54 -11.02
N ILE A 54 13.69 -11.11 -9.76
CA ILE A 54 14.57 -11.58 -8.68
C ILE A 54 13.80 -12.59 -7.84
N HIS A 55 14.05 -13.87 -8.10
CA HIS A 55 13.51 -15.01 -7.33
C HIS A 55 11.97 -14.99 -7.18
N ASN A 56 11.23 -14.48 -8.17
CA ASN A 56 9.78 -14.27 -8.12
C ASN A 56 9.33 -13.39 -6.92
N ALA A 57 10.27 -12.72 -6.27
CA ALA A 57 10.09 -12.01 -5.02
C ALA A 57 10.15 -10.49 -5.22
N GLN A 58 10.85 -10.02 -6.25
CA GLN A 58 10.97 -8.60 -6.60
C GLN A 58 11.11 -8.45 -8.12
N TYR A 59 10.52 -7.40 -8.68
CA TYR A 59 10.68 -7.00 -10.08
C TYR A 59 11.33 -5.63 -10.13
N VAL A 60 12.47 -5.55 -10.82
CA VAL A 60 13.31 -4.35 -10.86
C VAL A 60 13.57 -3.92 -12.29
N SER A 61 13.82 -2.62 -12.49
CA SER A 61 14.30 -2.08 -13.74
C SER A 61 15.54 -1.23 -13.52
N ASN A 62 16.40 -1.15 -14.55
CA ASN A 62 17.55 -0.27 -14.53
C ASN A 62 17.10 1.16 -14.90
N ILE A 63 17.34 2.09 -13.98
CA ILE A 63 17.06 3.52 -14.13
C ILE A 63 18.39 4.27 -14.10
N THR A 64 18.55 5.29 -14.95
CA THR A 64 19.74 6.13 -14.93
C THR A 64 19.43 7.41 -14.16
N ILE A 65 20.23 7.72 -13.13
CA ILE A 65 20.14 8.94 -12.32
C ILE A 65 21.50 9.65 -12.42
N GLY A 66 21.53 10.84 -13.01
CA GLY A 66 22.76 11.51 -13.41
C GLY A 66 23.56 10.65 -14.39
N ASP A 67 24.76 10.25 -13.98
CA ASP A 67 25.66 9.37 -14.75
C ASP A 67 25.69 7.92 -14.21
N GLN A 68 24.84 7.59 -13.24
CA GLN A 68 24.81 6.26 -12.61
C GLN A 68 23.56 5.48 -13.02
N GLN A 69 23.76 4.20 -13.38
CA GLN A 69 22.67 3.25 -13.56
C GLN A 69 22.45 2.46 -12.26
N VAL A 70 21.20 2.42 -11.80
CA VAL A 70 20.78 1.75 -10.56
C VAL A 70 19.60 0.83 -10.83
N ALA A 71 19.48 -0.26 -10.08
CA ALA A 71 18.34 -1.17 -10.19
C ALA A 71 17.26 -0.77 -9.17
N LEU A 72 16.12 -0.25 -9.63
CA LEU A 72 15.03 0.16 -8.75
C LEU A 72 13.87 -0.83 -8.80
N MET A 73 13.32 -1.18 -7.63
CA MET A 73 12.10 -1.97 -7.53
C MET A 73 10.90 -1.19 -8.07
N LEU A 74 10.08 -1.85 -8.87
CA LEU A 74 8.87 -1.29 -9.47
C LEU A 74 7.70 -1.43 -8.50
N ASP A 75 7.22 -0.32 -7.95
CA ASP A 75 6.26 -0.35 -6.84
C ASP A 75 5.00 0.49 -7.13
N THR A 76 3.87 -0.17 -7.36
CA THR A 76 2.56 0.49 -7.49
C THR A 76 1.92 0.82 -6.13
N GLY A 77 2.47 0.33 -5.03
CA GLY A 77 2.01 0.59 -3.67
C GLY A 77 2.42 1.95 -3.10
N SER A 78 3.40 2.64 -3.69
CA SER A 78 3.89 3.95 -3.26
C SER A 78 4.16 4.91 -4.42
N SER A 79 4.39 6.19 -4.14
CA SER A 79 4.54 7.24 -5.18
C SER A 79 5.95 7.84 -5.31
N ASP A 80 6.75 7.79 -4.24
CA ASP A 80 8.07 8.42 -4.22
C ASP A 80 9.15 7.53 -4.86
N MET A 81 10.19 8.17 -5.41
CA MET A 81 11.42 7.48 -5.83
C MET A 81 12.52 7.70 -4.80
N TRP A 82 13.19 6.63 -4.38
CA TRP A 82 14.36 6.71 -3.52
C TRP A 82 15.47 5.75 -3.96
N VAL A 83 16.72 6.13 -3.69
CA VAL A 83 17.89 5.37 -4.13
C VAL A 83 19.01 5.45 -3.09
N SER A 84 19.69 4.33 -2.90
CA SER A 84 20.97 4.20 -2.24
C SER A 84 22.02 3.84 -3.30
N PHE A 85 23.07 4.64 -3.44
CA PHE A 85 24.13 4.39 -4.42
C PHE A 85 25.25 3.55 -3.78
N PRO A 86 25.39 2.25 -4.09
CA PRO A 86 26.37 1.39 -3.41
C PRO A 86 27.83 1.63 -3.85
N LYS A 87 28.04 2.33 -4.98
CA LYS A 87 29.36 2.51 -5.60
C LYS A 87 29.78 3.97 -5.66
N THR A 88 29.16 4.72 -6.55
CA THR A 88 29.50 6.11 -6.82
C THR A 88 28.21 6.91 -6.82
N THR A 89 28.21 8.03 -6.10
CA THR A 89 27.09 8.96 -6.08
C THR A 89 27.22 9.90 -7.29
N PRO A 90 26.17 10.04 -8.12
CA PRO A 90 26.19 11.01 -9.22
C PRO A 90 26.26 12.45 -8.71
N GLN A 91 26.58 13.39 -9.59
CA GLN A 91 26.34 14.80 -9.30
C GLN A 91 24.84 15.06 -9.17
N THR A 92 24.43 15.65 -8.05
CA THR A 92 23.02 15.95 -7.73
C THR A 92 22.92 17.32 -7.08
N THR A 93 21.76 17.96 -7.19
CA THR A 93 21.48 19.23 -6.51
C THR A 93 20.69 18.96 -5.23
N ASP A 94 21.19 19.47 -4.10
CA ASP A 94 20.48 19.39 -2.82
C ASP A 94 19.35 20.44 -2.74
N THR A 95 18.16 19.98 -2.37
CA THR A 95 17.01 20.86 -2.09
C THR A 95 17.04 21.44 -0.67
N GLY A 96 17.89 20.90 0.20
CA GLY A 96 17.98 21.26 1.62
C GLY A 96 16.90 20.63 2.49
N THR A 97 16.08 19.72 1.96
CA THR A 97 14.96 19.09 2.67
C THR A 97 15.26 17.63 2.98
N GLU A 98 15.13 17.23 4.25
CA GLU A 98 15.24 15.85 4.71
C GLU A 98 13.86 15.26 5.00
N ILE A 99 13.61 14.02 4.59
CA ILE A 99 12.37 13.29 4.85
C ILE A 99 12.62 11.85 5.28
N THR A 100 11.55 11.20 5.76
CA THR A 100 11.54 9.76 6.03
C THR A 100 10.30 9.14 5.39
N LEU A 101 10.51 8.21 4.47
CA LEU A 101 9.48 7.33 3.91
C LEU A 101 9.40 6.06 4.75
N ARG A 102 8.19 5.62 5.08
CA ARG A 102 7.95 4.45 5.95
C ARG A 102 7.29 3.35 5.14
N TYR A 103 7.88 2.16 5.17
CA TYR A 103 7.38 0.96 4.52
C TYR A 103 7.09 -0.12 5.57
N ALA A 104 6.40 -1.18 5.17
CA ALA A 104 6.14 -2.32 6.04
C ALA A 104 7.42 -3.01 6.54
N VAL A 105 8.47 -2.98 5.72
CA VAL A 105 9.73 -3.72 5.93
C VAL A 105 10.90 -2.84 6.38
N GLY A 106 10.71 -1.54 6.56
CA GLY A 106 11.78 -0.61 6.92
C GLY A 106 11.44 0.85 6.67
N LYS A 107 12.44 1.74 6.74
CA LYS A 107 12.29 3.16 6.42
C LYS A 107 13.42 3.65 5.51
N ALA A 108 13.08 4.46 4.53
CA ALA A 108 14.05 5.21 3.74
C ALA A 108 14.16 6.62 4.31
N GLN A 109 15.33 7.00 4.84
CA GLN A 109 15.58 8.33 5.39
C GLN A 109 16.75 8.99 4.65
N GLY A 110 16.60 10.26 4.30
CA GLY A 110 17.64 10.99 3.60
C GLY A 110 17.21 12.37 3.11
N HIS A 111 18.03 12.95 2.23
CA HIS A 111 17.80 14.27 1.64
C HIS A 111 17.13 14.16 0.28
N ILE A 112 16.16 15.03 0.02
CA ILE A 112 15.58 15.20 -1.31
C ILE A 112 16.63 15.87 -2.21
N ARG A 113 16.99 15.19 -3.30
CA ARG A 113 17.93 15.65 -4.31
C ARG A 113 17.22 15.74 -5.67
N THR A 114 17.78 16.54 -6.58
CA THR A 114 17.35 16.58 -7.98
C THR A 114 18.51 16.22 -8.90
N ALA A 115 18.23 15.49 -9.98
CA ALA A 115 19.18 15.17 -11.04
C ALA A 115 18.42 14.79 -12.32
N PRO A 116 19.12 14.71 -13.47
CA PRO A 116 18.56 14.09 -14.67
C PRO A 116 18.24 12.62 -14.39
N VAL A 117 17.02 12.19 -14.69
CA VAL A 117 16.58 10.79 -14.55
C VAL A 117 16.05 10.29 -15.88
N THR A 118 16.55 9.12 -16.30
CA THR A 118 16.15 8.46 -17.56
C THR A 118 15.58 7.08 -17.28
N ILE A 119 14.38 6.82 -17.82
CA ILE A 119 13.70 5.52 -17.82
C ILE A 119 13.20 5.21 -19.24
N GLY A 120 13.61 4.08 -19.80
CA GLY A 120 13.32 3.77 -21.20
C GLY A 120 13.85 4.88 -22.13
N ASN A 121 12.95 5.54 -22.84
CA ASN A 121 13.23 6.69 -23.72
C ASN A 121 12.81 8.05 -23.12
N PHE A 122 12.38 8.09 -21.87
CA PHE A 122 11.99 9.32 -21.19
C PHE A 122 13.13 9.87 -20.34
N THR A 123 13.35 11.18 -20.40
CA THR A 123 14.33 11.89 -19.58
C THR A 123 13.70 13.11 -18.92
N ILE A 124 13.82 13.20 -17.60
CA ILE A 124 13.40 14.35 -16.79
C ILE A 124 14.67 15.00 -16.21
N ASP A 125 14.99 16.22 -16.64
CA ASP A 125 16.27 16.88 -16.33
C ASP A 125 16.46 17.21 -14.84
N ASN A 126 15.37 17.49 -14.11
CA ASN A 126 15.40 17.91 -12.71
C ASN A 126 14.43 17.08 -11.86
N GLN A 127 14.45 15.75 -12.02
CA GLN A 127 13.57 14.87 -11.24
C GLN A 127 13.99 14.87 -9.77
N ALA A 128 13.03 15.13 -8.87
CA ALA A 128 13.22 14.98 -7.44
C ALA A 128 13.19 13.50 -7.02
N PHE A 129 14.07 13.13 -6.10
CA PHE A 129 14.13 11.80 -5.49
C PHE A 129 14.78 11.87 -4.11
N LEU A 130 14.55 10.86 -3.28
CA LEU A 130 15.19 10.75 -1.98
C LEU A 130 16.51 9.99 -2.08
N MET A 131 17.62 10.64 -1.74
CA MET A 131 18.93 9.98 -1.63
C MET A 131 19.11 9.42 -0.22
N VAL A 132 19.17 8.10 -0.12
CA VAL A 132 19.31 7.34 1.13
C VAL A 132 20.75 6.87 1.28
N THR A 133 21.33 7.08 2.45
CA THR A 133 22.71 6.62 2.75
C THR A 133 22.76 5.49 3.76
N ASP A 134 21.66 5.23 4.47
CA ASP A 134 21.53 4.15 5.44
C ASP A 134 20.30 3.30 5.13
N THR A 135 20.55 2.08 4.67
CA THR A 135 19.53 1.08 4.32
C THR A 135 19.41 -0.02 5.38
N THR A 136 20.12 0.10 6.52
CA THR A 136 20.16 -0.94 7.57
C THR A 136 18.85 -1.13 8.31
N THR A 137 17.89 -0.22 8.10
CA THR A 137 16.56 -0.29 8.72
C THR A 137 15.61 -1.25 7.99
N PHE A 138 15.96 -1.68 6.77
CA PHE A 138 15.21 -2.69 6.05
C PHE A 138 15.49 -4.08 6.62
N SER A 139 14.52 -4.99 6.51
CA SER A 139 14.60 -6.36 7.06
C SER A 139 15.69 -7.24 6.42
N GLY A 140 16.38 -6.76 5.39
CA GLY A 140 17.54 -7.41 4.78
C GLY A 140 18.40 -6.43 3.99
N ASP A 141 19.58 -6.88 3.60
CA ASP A 141 20.47 -6.10 2.73
C ASP A 141 19.89 -6.01 1.32
N ILE A 142 19.39 -4.83 0.96
CA ILE A 142 18.74 -4.56 -0.32
C ILE A 142 19.69 -4.78 -1.51
N HIS A 143 20.97 -4.45 -1.35
CA HIS A 143 21.97 -4.58 -2.42
C HIS A 143 22.32 -6.06 -2.64
N ALA A 144 22.41 -6.84 -1.56
CA ALA A 144 22.54 -8.30 -1.65
C ALA A 144 21.31 -8.97 -2.28
N GLN A 145 20.12 -8.39 -2.09
CA GLN A 145 18.89 -8.81 -2.76
C GLN A 145 18.84 -8.39 -4.24
N GLY A 146 19.70 -7.46 -4.68
CA GLY A 146 19.90 -7.13 -6.09
C GLY A 146 19.16 -5.90 -6.57
N TYR A 147 18.81 -4.98 -5.67
CA TYR A 147 18.28 -3.65 -5.97
C TYR A 147 18.94 -2.56 -5.13
N ASP A 148 18.84 -1.33 -5.60
CA ASP A 148 19.49 -0.14 -5.06
C ASP A 148 18.48 0.87 -4.49
N GLY A 149 17.20 0.61 -4.67
CA GLY A 149 16.12 1.47 -4.22
C GLY A 149 14.79 1.10 -4.84
N LEU A 150 13.89 2.06 -4.92
CA LEU A 150 12.51 1.87 -5.35
C LEU A 150 12.05 3.07 -6.17
N ILE A 151 11.19 2.80 -7.15
CA ILE A 151 10.43 3.79 -7.87
C ILE A 151 8.94 3.54 -7.68
N GLY A 152 8.25 4.55 -7.12
CA GLY A 152 6.82 4.54 -6.91
C GLY A 152 6.03 4.87 -8.19
N PHE A 153 4.92 4.17 -8.36
CA PHE A 153 3.94 4.34 -9.45
C PHE A 153 2.52 4.59 -8.90
N GLY A 154 2.41 5.02 -7.65
CA GLY A 154 1.20 5.57 -7.08
C GLY A 154 0.84 6.95 -7.64
N PRO A 155 -0.30 7.51 -7.22
CA PRO A 155 -0.71 8.86 -7.60
C PRO A 155 0.24 9.93 -7.06
N ASN A 156 0.35 11.05 -7.78
CA ASN A 156 1.21 12.17 -7.40
C ASN A 156 0.88 12.74 -6.02
N ASP A 157 -0.40 12.82 -5.67
CA ASP A 157 -0.88 13.35 -4.39
C ASP A 157 -0.53 12.42 -3.21
N GLY A 158 -0.05 11.18 -3.46
CA GLY A 158 0.49 10.27 -2.44
C GLY A 158 2.00 10.43 -2.20
N SER A 159 2.67 11.35 -2.90
CA SER A 159 4.13 11.57 -2.77
C SER A 159 4.45 12.48 -1.59
N VAL A 160 5.29 11.99 -0.67
CA VAL A 160 5.82 12.79 0.43
C VAL A 160 6.82 13.83 -0.09
N ILE A 161 7.56 13.53 -1.16
CA ILE A 161 8.45 14.49 -1.81
C ILE A 161 7.65 15.67 -2.34
N GLN A 162 6.54 15.40 -3.04
CA GLN A 162 5.67 16.44 -3.58
C GLN A 162 5.05 17.32 -2.49
N ASP A 163 4.65 16.72 -1.37
CA ASP A 163 4.14 17.45 -0.20
C ASP A 163 5.16 18.40 0.45
N LYS A 164 6.47 18.18 0.25
CA LYS A 164 7.53 19.00 0.85
C LYS A 164 8.11 20.04 -0.08
N LEU A 165 8.09 19.80 -1.38
CA LEU A 165 8.58 20.76 -2.37
C LEU A 165 7.44 21.68 -2.84
N LYS A 166 7.80 22.78 -3.50
CA LYS A 166 6.83 23.79 -3.96
C LYS A 166 6.51 23.59 -5.43
N GLY A 167 5.23 23.68 -5.79
CA GLY A 167 4.79 23.61 -7.19
C GLY A 167 4.99 22.21 -7.75
N ASP A 168 5.50 22.13 -8.97
CA ASP A 168 5.82 20.91 -9.72
C ASP A 168 7.22 20.34 -9.38
N ALA A 169 8.00 21.03 -8.53
CA ALA A 169 9.38 20.63 -8.23
C ALA A 169 9.52 19.28 -7.52
N GLY A 170 8.45 18.75 -6.92
CA GLY A 170 8.42 17.43 -6.30
C GLY A 170 7.55 16.41 -7.04
N ASP A 171 7.07 16.74 -8.25
CA ASP A 171 6.22 15.83 -9.02
C ASP A 171 6.95 14.49 -9.25
N THR A 172 6.18 13.41 -9.16
CA THR A 172 6.68 12.05 -9.38
C THR A 172 7.16 11.87 -10.82
N LEU A 173 8.00 10.87 -11.06
CA LEU A 173 8.58 10.62 -12.39
C LEU A 173 7.50 10.45 -13.46
N LEU A 174 6.45 9.66 -13.19
CA LEU A 174 5.37 9.46 -14.15
C LEU A 174 4.56 10.73 -14.41
N THR A 175 4.26 11.52 -13.38
CA THR A 175 3.59 12.82 -13.56
C THR A 175 4.38 13.71 -14.51
N ASN A 176 5.69 13.84 -14.29
CA ASN A 176 6.57 14.62 -15.16
C ASN A 176 6.58 14.07 -16.60
N ILE A 177 6.66 12.74 -16.77
CA ILE A 177 6.64 12.09 -18.10
C ILE A 177 5.33 12.38 -18.84
N PHE A 178 4.19 12.21 -18.18
CA PHE A 178 2.89 12.43 -18.81
C PHE A 178 2.66 13.91 -19.17
N GLN A 179 3.09 14.83 -18.31
CA GLN A 179 3.01 16.26 -18.57
C GLN A 179 3.93 16.72 -19.72
N GLN A 180 5.07 16.06 -19.95
CA GLN A 180 5.95 16.37 -21.09
C GLN A 180 5.29 16.07 -22.44
N ASN A 181 4.51 14.99 -22.54
CA ASN A 181 3.96 14.51 -23.81
C ASN A 181 2.51 14.98 -24.05
N GLN A 182 1.83 15.52 -23.01
CA GLN A 182 0.46 16.08 -23.04
C GLN A 182 -0.58 15.23 -23.79
N THR A 183 -0.43 13.91 -23.77
CA THR A 183 -1.34 12.98 -24.46
C THR A 183 -2.58 12.65 -23.61
N GLN A 184 -3.53 11.91 -24.19
CA GLN A 184 -4.63 11.24 -23.47
C GLN A 184 -4.26 9.80 -23.04
N GLN A 185 -2.96 9.48 -22.99
CA GLN A 185 -2.47 8.12 -22.74
C GLN A 185 -1.67 8.09 -21.43
N ASN A 186 -2.30 8.54 -20.35
CA ASN A 186 -1.69 8.61 -19.02
C ASN A 186 -1.78 7.26 -18.32
N TYR A 187 -1.24 6.20 -18.91
CA TYR A 187 -1.29 4.87 -18.32
C TYR A 187 0.07 4.17 -18.39
N ILE A 188 0.24 3.22 -17.47
CA ILE A 188 1.31 2.23 -17.53
C ILE A 188 0.71 0.84 -17.70
N THR A 189 1.51 -0.09 -18.25
CA THR A 189 1.15 -1.51 -18.21
C THR A 189 2.25 -2.35 -17.61
N MET A 190 1.88 -3.45 -16.99
CA MET A 190 2.78 -4.39 -16.32
C MET A 190 2.45 -5.82 -16.72
N LEU A 191 3.44 -6.49 -17.29
CA LEU A 191 3.47 -7.90 -17.60
C LEU A 191 4.60 -8.56 -16.81
N LEU A 192 4.29 -9.47 -15.88
CA LEU A 192 5.28 -10.07 -14.98
C LEU A 192 5.49 -11.54 -15.32
N ASP A 193 6.72 -11.95 -15.61
CA ASP A 193 7.09 -13.34 -15.85
C ASP A 193 7.21 -14.15 -14.55
N ARG A 194 7.05 -15.46 -14.65
CA ARG A 194 7.30 -16.43 -13.57
C ARG A 194 8.58 -17.20 -13.85
N LYS A 195 9.61 -16.99 -13.04
CA LYS A 195 10.84 -17.78 -13.10
C LYS A 195 10.54 -19.23 -12.74
N GLY A 196 11.02 -20.14 -13.59
CA GLY A 196 10.80 -21.58 -13.42
C GLY A 196 9.49 -22.10 -13.99
N ASP A 197 8.71 -21.26 -14.68
CA ASP A 197 7.55 -21.71 -15.43
C ASP A 197 8.00 -22.33 -16.78
N PRO A 198 7.69 -23.62 -17.03
CA PRO A 198 8.11 -24.33 -18.24
C PRO A 198 7.40 -23.85 -19.51
N ARG A 199 6.34 -23.05 -19.38
CA ARG A 199 5.54 -22.51 -20.49
C ARG A 199 5.59 -20.99 -20.59
N GLU A 200 6.51 -20.35 -19.87
CA GLU A 200 6.64 -18.90 -19.90
C GLU A 200 6.97 -18.42 -21.32
N ALA A 201 6.05 -17.64 -21.89
CA ALA A 201 6.10 -17.23 -23.28
C ALA A 201 6.75 -15.85 -23.45
N PHE A 202 6.97 -15.13 -22.35
CA PHE A 202 7.45 -13.75 -22.35
C PHE A 202 8.43 -13.50 -21.20
N THR A 203 9.21 -12.42 -21.33
CA THR A 203 9.96 -11.85 -20.20
C THR A 203 9.17 -10.68 -19.62
N GLY A 204 9.32 -10.41 -18.33
CA GLY A 204 8.65 -9.29 -17.69
C GLY A 204 8.92 -7.96 -18.38
N GLN A 205 7.87 -7.15 -18.54
CA GLN A 205 7.89 -5.88 -19.23
C GLN A 205 6.95 -4.88 -18.57
N MET A 206 7.41 -3.64 -18.44
CA MET A 206 6.58 -2.48 -18.15
C MET A 206 6.58 -1.54 -19.36
N THR A 207 5.47 -0.86 -19.58
CA THR A 207 5.37 0.18 -20.61
C THR A 207 4.77 1.45 -20.05
N ILE A 208 5.08 2.57 -20.69
CA ILE A 208 4.45 3.87 -20.43
C ILE A 208 3.75 4.30 -21.72
N SER A 209 2.45 4.56 -21.63
CA SER A 209 1.59 5.00 -22.74
C SER A 209 1.55 4.04 -23.95
N GLU A 210 1.91 2.77 -23.78
CA GLU A 210 1.89 1.75 -24.83
C GLU A 210 1.37 0.42 -24.31
N LEU A 211 0.79 -0.41 -25.18
CA LEU A 211 0.41 -1.78 -24.87
C LEU A 211 1.52 -2.76 -25.29
N VAL A 212 1.65 -3.87 -24.58
CA VAL A 212 2.53 -4.95 -25.01
C VAL A 212 1.89 -5.64 -26.23
N PRO A 213 2.63 -5.82 -27.35
CA PRO A 213 2.10 -6.53 -28.51
C PRO A 213 1.55 -7.89 -28.15
N THR A 214 0.45 -8.31 -28.78
CA THR A 214 -0.34 -9.54 -28.52
C THR A 214 -1.24 -9.52 -27.27
N PHE A 215 -1.15 -8.48 -26.44
CA PHE A 215 -2.01 -8.30 -25.26
C PHE A 215 -2.95 -7.08 -25.39
N GLU A 216 -3.21 -6.62 -26.61
CA GLU A 216 -4.01 -5.42 -26.89
C GLU A 216 -5.49 -5.59 -26.50
N ASN A 217 -5.94 -6.85 -26.36
CA ASN A 217 -7.28 -7.17 -25.89
C ASN A 217 -7.53 -6.76 -24.43
N ILE A 218 -6.52 -6.35 -23.66
CA ILE A 218 -6.72 -5.72 -22.35
C ILE A 218 -7.69 -4.53 -22.42
N THR A 219 -7.71 -3.82 -23.55
CA THR A 219 -8.62 -2.68 -23.79
C THR A 219 -10.10 -3.08 -23.79
N THR A 220 -10.41 -4.35 -24.00
CA THR A 220 -11.78 -4.90 -23.95
C THR A 220 -12.20 -5.36 -22.56
N MET A 221 -11.27 -5.40 -21.60
CA MET A 221 -11.55 -5.82 -20.23
C MET A 221 -12.37 -4.74 -19.50
N PRO A 222 -13.13 -5.09 -18.46
CA PRO A 222 -13.86 -4.11 -17.67
C PRO A 222 -12.92 -3.06 -17.08
N LYS A 223 -13.28 -1.78 -17.20
CA LYS A 223 -12.63 -0.70 -16.47
C LYS A 223 -13.09 -0.74 -15.02
N LEU A 224 -12.15 -0.95 -14.11
CA LEU A 224 -12.38 -0.95 -12.68
C LEU A 224 -12.01 0.44 -12.16
N ASP A 225 -13.01 1.30 -12.01
CA ASP A 225 -12.80 2.65 -11.49
C ASP A 225 -12.06 2.59 -10.15
N VAL A 226 -10.98 3.35 -10.02
CA VAL A 226 -10.29 3.57 -8.74
C VAL A 226 -11.07 4.63 -7.96
N LYS A 227 -12.36 4.35 -7.70
CA LYS A 227 -13.24 5.27 -6.98
C LYS A 227 -13.05 5.07 -5.47
N MET A 228 -12.64 6.15 -4.81
CA MET A 228 -12.58 6.30 -3.36
C MET A 228 -13.82 5.71 -2.68
N LEU A 229 -13.70 4.55 -2.04
CA LEU A 229 -14.74 4.07 -1.13
C LEU A 229 -14.83 4.94 0.13
N LEU A 230 -13.81 5.77 0.40
CA LEU A 230 -13.75 6.68 1.54
C LEU A 230 -12.98 7.95 1.17
N LYS A 231 -13.70 8.99 0.72
CA LYS A 231 -13.24 10.41 0.62
C LYS A 231 -12.64 11.02 1.91
N LEU A 232 -12.38 10.22 2.94
CA LEU A 232 -11.91 10.66 4.25
C LEU A 232 -10.38 10.56 4.39
N ILE A 233 -9.68 10.00 3.39
CA ILE A 233 -8.23 9.77 3.43
C ILE A 233 -7.62 10.12 2.07
N ASP A 234 -7.90 11.34 1.58
CA ASP A 234 -7.36 11.87 0.30
C ASP A 234 -5.81 11.75 0.21
N SER A 235 -5.10 11.56 1.33
CA SER A 235 -3.65 11.40 1.38
C SER A 235 -3.10 9.97 1.13
N ASP A 236 -3.94 8.93 1.14
CA ASP A 236 -3.49 7.51 1.05
C ASP A 236 -4.13 6.78 -0.15
N GLN A 237 -4.17 7.45 -1.30
CA GLN A 237 -4.75 6.88 -2.52
C GLN A 237 -3.84 5.79 -3.11
N HIS A 238 -4.37 4.57 -3.21
CA HIS A 238 -3.71 3.41 -3.84
C HIS A 238 -4.48 2.94 -5.08
N TRP A 239 -3.85 2.09 -5.90
CA TRP A 239 -4.52 1.34 -6.97
C TRP A 239 -5.48 0.30 -6.39
N GLN A 240 -6.72 0.72 -6.13
CA GLN A 240 -7.73 -0.11 -5.49
C GLN A 240 -8.78 -0.59 -6.49
N ALA A 241 -9.13 -1.87 -6.38
CA ALA A 241 -10.24 -2.49 -7.10
C ALA A 241 -11.18 -3.20 -6.12
N VAL A 242 -12.47 -3.22 -6.45
CA VAL A 242 -13.47 -3.97 -5.67
C VAL A 242 -13.79 -5.29 -6.36
N THR A 243 -13.82 -6.37 -5.58
CA THR A 243 -14.19 -7.68 -6.13
C THR A 243 -15.65 -7.72 -6.55
N ASP A 244 -16.02 -8.76 -7.31
CA ASP A 244 -17.43 -9.07 -7.55
C ASP A 244 -18.16 -9.42 -6.23
N SER A 245 -19.48 -9.18 -6.22
CA SER A 245 -20.31 -9.34 -5.02
C SER A 245 -20.65 -10.80 -4.77
N ASP A 246 -20.42 -11.28 -3.55
CA ASP A 246 -20.73 -12.63 -3.07
C ASP A 246 -20.09 -13.78 -3.86
N ASN A 247 -19.10 -13.48 -4.72
CA ASN A 247 -18.28 -14.44 -5.48
C ASN A 247 -16.86 -13.92 -5.81
N GLY A 248 -16.39 -12.89 -5.08
CA GLY A 248 -15.12 -12.22 -5.36
C GLY A 248 -13.86 -13.08 -5.19
N VAL A 249 -13.92 -14.13 -4.37
CA VAL A 249 -12.81 -15.06 -4.12
C VAL A 249 -13.34 -16.49 -4.10
N ILE A 250 -12.73 -17.36 -4.90
CA ILE A 250 -13.07 -18.79 -5.00
C ILE A 250 -11.90 -19.59 -4.43
N GLY A 251 -12.15 -20.35 -3.37
CA GLY A 251 -11.13 -21.06 -2.62
C GLY A 251 -10.73 -22.44 -3.21
N PRO A 252 -9.82 -23.15 -2.54
CA PRO A 252 -9.23 -24.41 -3.02
C PRO A 252 -10.19 -25.56 -3.29
N ASP A 253 -11.37 -25.56 -2.68
CA ASP A 253 -12.42 -26.57 -2.89
C ASP A 253 -13.49 -26.14 -3.91
N GLY A 254 -13.27 -25.02 -4.61
CA GLY A 254 -14.21 -24.44 -5.57
C GLY A 254 -15.36 -23.67 -4.93
N SER A 255 -15.42 -23.60 -3.59
CA SER A 255 -16.42 -22.81 -2.88
C SER A 255 -16.06 -21.34 -2.87
N VAL A 256 -17.08 -20.48 -2.89
CA VAL A 256 -16.88 -19.05 -2.66
C VAL A 256 -16.52 -18.79 -1.21
N LEU A 257 -15.46 -18.01 -0.98
CA LEU A 257 -15.08 -17.53 0.34
C LEU A 257 -15.91 -16.29 0.71
N LYS A 258 -17.05 -16.52 1.39
CA LYS A 258 -17.94 -15.46 1.85
C LYS A 258 -17.53 -14.96 3.22
N MET A 259 -17.03 -13.74 3.29
CA MET A 259 -16.63 -13.13 4.56
C MET A 259 -17.01 -11.65 4.61
N LYS A 260 -17.00 -11.11 5.83
CA LYS A 260 -17.23 -9.69 6.04
C LYS A 260 -15.95 -8.91 5.73
N SER A 261 -16.06 -7.89 4.90
CA SER A 261 -14.97 -6.93 4.68
C SER A 261 -14.57 -6.24 5.99
N LEU A 262 -13.27 -6.06 6.17
CA LEU A 262 -12.64 -5.28 7.23
C LEU A 262 -12.81 -3.77 7.00
N VAL A 263 -13.12 -3.35 5.77
CA VAL A 263 -13.31 -1.94 5.41
C VAL A 263 -14.69 -1.46 5.86
N PRO A 264 -14.78 -0.45 6.77
CA PRO A 264 -16.04 -0.06 7.41
C PRO A 264 -17.18 0.35 6.46
N LYS A 265 -16.87 0.78 5.23
CA LYS A 265 -17.85 1.19 4.21
C LYS A 265 -17.71 0.45 2.88
N ALA A 266 -17.06 -0.71 2.86
CA ALA A 266 -17.06 -1.53 1.66
C ALA A 266 -18.49 -1.90 1.24
N PRO A 267 -18.78 -1.98 -0.07
CA PRO A 267 -20.06 -2.48 -0.55
C PRO A 267 -20.32 -3.90 -0.05
N LYS A 268 -21.57 -4.23 0.24
CA LYS A 268 -21.95 -5.54 0.78
C LYS A 268 -21.48 -6.68 -0.13
N GLY A 269 -20.86 -7.69 0.47
CA GLY A 269 -20.39 -8.88 -0.23
C GLY A 269 -19.16 -8.66 -1.14
N LYS A 270 -18.51 -7.50 -1.07
CA LYS A 270 -17.30 -7.18 -1.83
C LYS A 270 -16.11 -6.99 -0.90
N PHE A 271 -14.92 -7.29 -1.42
CA PHE A 271 -13.65 -6.92 -0.81
C PHE A 271 -12.99 -5.78 -1.57
N VAL A 272 -12.21 -4.97 -0.86
CA VAL A 272 -11.37 -3.91 -1.41
C VAL A 272 -9.95 -4.43 -1.52
N ALA A 273 -9.44 -4.56 -2.74
CA ALA A 273 -8.10 -5.06 -3.01
C ALA A 273 -7.20 -3.93 -3.50
N VAL A 274 -6.00 -3.81 -2.93
CA VAL A 274 -4.91 -2.99 -3.47
C VAL A 274 -4.11 -3.84 -4.45
N ILE A 275 -3.80 -3.28 -5.62
CA ILE A 275 -2.99 -3.89 -6.68
C ILE A 275 -1.56 -3.34 -6.53
N ASP A 276 -0.65 -4.17 -6.01
CA ASP A 276 0.66 -3.71 -5.50
C ASP A 276 1.84 -4.56 -5.97
N SER A 277 2.63 -4.06 -6.92
CA SER A 277 3.82 -4.74 -7.41
C SER A 277 5.01 -4.74 -6.45
N GLY A 278 5.05 -3.85 -5.46
CA GLY A 278 6.15 -3.72 -4.49
C GLY A 278 6.08 -4.71 -3.33
N PHE A 279 5.06 -5.56 -3.27
CA PHE A 279 4.78 -6.41 -2.11
C PHE A 279 5.03 -7.91 -2.37
N THR A 280 6.01 -8.50 -1.67
CA THR A 280 6.55 -9.87 -1.88
C THR A 280 5.72 -11.03 -1.38
N PHE A 281 4.90 -10.86 -0.35
CA PHE A 281 3.85 -11.81 0.04
C PHE A 281 2.50 -11.10 -0.04
N ARG A 282 1.36 -11.78 0.09
CA ARG A 282 0.05 -11.18 -0.20
C ARG A 282 -0.72 -11.14 1.08
N SER A 283 -0.98 -9.94 1.57
CA SER A 283 -1.77 -9.76 2.77
C SER A 283 -3.25 -9.92 2.41
N VAL A 284 -3.90 -10.95 2.94
CA VAL A 284 -5.34 -11.16 2.84
C VAL A 284 -5.96 -11.17 4.24
N PRO A 285 -7.29 -11.00 4.36
CA PRO A 285 -7.94 -11.17 5.66
C PRO A 285 -7.62 -12.56 6.21
N ARG A 286 -7.41 -12.64 7.54
CA ARG A 286 -6.98 -13.88 8.20
C ARG A 286 -7.84 -15.08 7.85
N ASP A 287 -9.16 -14.90 7.90
CA ASP A 287 -10.11 -15.97 7.58
C ASP A 287 -10.00 -16.44 6.10
N ILE A 288 -9.57 -15.57 5.16
CA ILE A 288 -9.27 -15.99 3.77
C ILE A 288 -8.00 -16.85 3.76
N SER A 289 -6.94 -16.41 4.43
CA SER A 289 -5.69 -17.18 4.51
C SER A 289 -5.92 -18.56 5.13
N ASP A 290 -6.65 -18.61 6.24
CA ASP A 290 -7.03 -19.86 6.91
C ASP A 290 -7.92 -20.74 6.02
N ALA A 291 -8.83 -20.16 5.25
CA ALA A 291 -9.65 -20.92 4.29
C ALA A 291 -8.83 -21.48 3.11
N ILE A 292 -7.72 -20.84 2.73
CA ILE A 292 -6.82 -21.33 1.69
C ILE A 292 -5.92 -22.46 2.23
N TYR A 293 -5.33 -22.29 3.42
CA TYR A 293 -4.26 -23.16 3.91
C TYR A 293 -4.63 -24.04 5.11
N GLY A 294 -5.55 -23.61 5.97
CA GLY A 294 -5.86 -24.26 7.25
C GLY A 294 -6.43 -25.67 7.11
N ARG A 295 -6.96 -26.03 5.94
CA ARG A 295 -7.44 -27.39 5.64
C ARG A 295 -6.39 -28.26 4.93
N VAL A 296 -5.22 -27.74 4.60
CA VAL A 296 -4.16 -28.53 3.96
C VAL A 296 -3.52 -29.47 4.99
N ARG A 297 -3.43 -30.75 4.64
CA ARG A 297 -2.74 -31.75 5.48
C ARG A 297 -1.26 -31.41 5.60
N GLY A 298 -0.77 -31.31 6.83
CA GLY A 298 0.63 -30.94 7.09
C GLY A 298 0.92 -29.44 6.94
N ALA A 299 -0.10 -28.60 6.76
CA ALA A 299 0.09 -27.16 6.87
C ALA A 299 0.38 -26.76 8.32
N VAL A 300 1.23 -25.76 8.48
CA VAL A 300 1.62 -25.18 9.77
C VAL A 300 1.75 -23.68 9.61
N TYR A 301 1.08 -22.93 10.50
CA TYR A 301 1.32 -21.50 10.64
C TYR A 301 2.53 -21.27 11.56
N ASP A 302 3.59 -20.69 11.00
CA ASP A 302 4.76 -20.26 11.72
C ASP A 302 4.46 -18.92 12.41
N THR A 303 4.31 -18.94 13.74
CA THR A 303 4.02 -17.73 14.52
C THR A 303 5.22 -16.80 14.70
N GLU A 304 6.44 -17.31 14.50
CA GLU A 304 7.66 -16.51 14.61
C GLU A 304 7.86 -15.68 13.35
N ASN A 305 7.68 -16.32 12.19
CA ASN A 305 7.85 -15.67 10.89
C ASN A 305 6.53 -15.16 10.28
N GLU A 306 5.40 -15.38 10.96
CA GLU A 306 4.05 -14.95 10.58
C GLU A 306 3.58 -15.43 9.19
N TYR A 307 3.91 -16.68 8.82
CA TYR A 307 3.47 -17.27 7.56
C TYR A 307 2.96 -18.70 7.66
N TRP A 308 2.02 -19.07 6.78
CA TRP A 308 1.68 -20.46 6.49
C TRP A 308 2.79 -21.17 5.70
N THR A 309 3.14 -22.38 6.15
CA THR A 309 3.88 -23.37 5.37
C THR A 309 2.96 -24.53 5.01
N VAL A 310 3.19 -25.13 3.84
CA VAL A 310 2.44 -26.28 3.31
C VAL A 310 3.39 -27.28 2.64
N PRO A 311 3.00 -28.55 2.48
CA PRO A 311 3.76 -29.48 1.65
C PRO A 311 3.89 -28.98 0.20
N CYS A 312 5.09 -29.02 -0.37
CA CYS A 312 5.35 -28.51 -1.72
C CYS A 312 4.59 -29.22 -2.85
N GLY A 313 4.13 -30.45 -2.62
CA GLY A 313 3.29 -31.21 -3.55
C GLY A 313 1.80 -30.88 -3.47
N GLN A 314 1.38 -30.03 -2.53
CA GLN A 314 -0.03 -29.67 -2.37
C GLN A 314 -0.50 -28.80 -3.55
N TYR A 315 -1.36 -29.35 -4.39
CA TYR A 315 -2.09 -28.57 -5.39
C TYR A 315 -3.21 -27.77 -4.69
N LEU A 316 -3.31 -26.48 -4.99
CA LEU A 316 -4.40 -25.61 -4.57
C LEU A 316 -4.90 -24.82 -5.78
N SER A 317 -6.21 -24.60 -5.83
CA SER A 317 -6.85 -23.70 -6.80
C SER A 317 -7.29 -22.43 -6.07
N LEU A 318 -7.10 -21.27 -6.68
CA LEU A 318 -7.57 -20.00 -6.14
C LEU A 318 -7.88 -19.09 -7.32
N SER A 319 -9.01 -18.38 -7.27
CA SER A 319 -9.30 -17.35 -8.25
C SER A 319 -9.95 -16.14 -7.61
N PHE A 320 -9.69 -14.98 -8.21
CA PHE A 320 -10.31 -13.71 -7.85
C PHE A 320 -11.24 -13.27 -8.97
N ARG A 321 -12.29 -12.53 -8.64
CA ARG A 321 -13.24 -12.01 -9.63
C ARG A 321 -13.39 -10.50 -9.52
N PHE A 322 -13.20 -9.83 -10.65
CA PHE A 322 -13.33 -8.38 -10.78
C PHE A 322 -14.08 -8.03 -12.08
N GLY A 323 -15.14 -7.23 -11.97
CA GLY A 323 -15.89 -6.76 -13.13
C GLY A 323 -16.54 -7.88 -13.93
N GLY A 324 -16.87 -9.02 -13.31
CA GLY A 324 -17.39 -10.21 -13.98
C GLY A 324 -16.34 -11.14 -14.58
N VAL A 325 -15.06 -10.77 -14.58
CA VAL A 325 -13.95 -11.57 -15.10
C VAL A 325 -13.29 -12.37 -13.98
N GLU A 326 -12.98 -13.63 -14.24
CA GLU A 326 -12.25 -14.50 -13.33
C GLU A 326 -10.75 -14.50 -13.64
N TYR A 327 -9.94 -14.39 -12.59
CA TYR A 327 -8.48 -14.39 -12.63
C TYR A 327 -7.97 -15.58 -11.81
N PRO A 328 -7.75 -16.74 -12.44
CA PRO A 328 -7.14 -17.88 -11.78
C PRO A 328 -5.70 -17.58 -11.39
N VAL A 329 -5.30 -17.97 -10.19
CA VAL A 329 -3.91 -17.88 -9.73
C VAL A 329 -3.22 -19.21 -10.02
N HIS A 330 -2.05 -19.16 -10.65
CA HIS A 330 -1.26 -20.35 -10.93
C HIS A 330 -0.90 -21.06 -9.61
N PRO A 331 -1.00 -22.39 -9.49
CA PRO A 331 -0.74 -23.11 -8.23
C PRO A 331 0.65 -22.86 -7.63
N MET A 332 1.68 -22.67 -8.46
CA MET A 332 3.02 -22.26 -8.01
C MET A 332 3.09 -20.84 -7.42
N ASP A 333 2.11 -19.99 -7.71
CA ASP A 333 1.94 -18.67 -7.08
C ASP A 333 1.10 -18.71 -5.81
N ILE A 334 0.49 -19.87 -5.49
CA ILE A 334 -0.23 -20.11 -4.23
C ILE A 334 0.67 -20.88 -3.25
N VAL A 335 1.40 -21.87 -3.76
CA VAL A 335 2.35 -22.73 -3.04
C VAL A 335 3.77 -22.45 -3.55
N ASN A 336 4.44 -21.53 -2.86
CA ASN A 336 5.69 -20.92 -3.27
C ASN A 336 6.90 -21.69 -2.70
N ASP A 337 7.90 -21.93 -3.55
CA ASP A 337 9.12 -22.69 -3.24
C ASP A 337 10.40 -21.91 -3.56
N ASP A 338 10.27 -20.60 -3.80
CA ASP A 338 11.39 -19.77 -4.26
C ASP A 338 12.44 -19.54 -3.16
N PHE A 339 12.05 -19.78 -1.90
CA PHE A 339 12.85 -19.50 -0.70
C PHE A 339 13.52 -20.75 -0.09
N ALA A 340 13.31 -21.94 -0.67
CA ALA A 340 13.92 -23.20 -0.23
C ALA A 340 13.82 -23.47 1.29
N ILE A 341 12.64 -23.22 1.87
CA ILE A 341 12.41 -23.33 3.32
C ILE A 341 12.28 -24.80 3.74
N THR A 342 12.71 -25.08 4.97
CA THR A 342 12.54 -26.40 5.60
C THR A 342 11.74 -26.28 6.90
N ASP A 343 10.98 -27.32 7.22
CA ASP A 343 10.35 -27.46 8.53
C ASP A 343 11.40 -27.71 9.64
N LYS A 344 10.93 -27.82 10.89
CA LYS A 344 11.78 -28.10 12.06
C LYS A 344 12.48 -29.47 12.00
N MET A 345 12.03 -30.37 11.13
CA MET A 345 12.63 -31.69 10.92
C MET A 345 13.61 -31.68 9.74
N GLY A 346 13.81 -30.55 9.07
CA GLY A 346 14.67 -30.41 7.90
C GLY A 346 14.01 -30.87 6.59
N ASN A 347 12.71 -31.18 6.60
CA ASN A 347 12.00 -31.52 5.36
C ASN A 347 11.68 -30.24 4.59
N ARG A 348 11.80 -30.31 3.26
CA ARG A 348 11.43 -29.21 2.38
C ARG A 348 9.93 -28.90 2.48
N VAL A 349 9.61 -27.64 2.72
CA VAL A 349 8.24 -27.12 2.74
C VAL A 349 8.14 -25.86 1.89
N CYS A 350 6.92 -25.52 1.49
CA CYS A 350 6.64 -24.38 0.65
C CYS A 350 5.85 -23.34 1.45
N ILE A 351 6.07 -22.07 1.14
CA ILE A 351 5.36 -20.95 1.78
C ILE A 351 4.03 -20.74 1.05
N GLY A 352 2.95 -20.55 1.80
CA GLY A 352 1.70 -20.04 1.23
C GLY A 352 1.88 -18.59 0.74
N ALA A 353 1.53 -18.25 -0.48
CA ALA A 353 1.70 -16.85 -0.91
C ALA A 353 0.70 -15.86 -0.28
N PHE A 354 -0.48 -16.32 0.16
CA PHE A 354 -1.59 -15.48 0.65
C PHE A 354 -1.67 -15.48 2.17
N GLN A 355 -0.83 -14.65 2.79
CA GLN A 355 -0.63 -14.60 4.22
C GLN A 355 -1.67 -13.72 4.94
N PRO A 356 -1.98 -14.00 6.22
CA PRO A 356 -2.89 -13.16 6.97
C PRO A 356 -2.28 -11.77 7.19
N ILE A 357 -3.12 -10.74 7.17
CA ILE A 357 -2.73 -9.41 7.63
C ILE A 357 -2.35 -9.48 9.12
N THR A 358 -1.06 -9.32 9.43
CA THR A 358 -0.53 -9.22 10.81
C THR A 358 -0.03 -7.80 11.15
N SER A 359 0.18 -6.96 10.15
CA SER A 359 0.72 -5.62 10.32
C SER A 359 -0.37 -4.57 10.56
N ALA A 360 -0.02 -3.62 11.42
CA ALA A 360 -0.77 -2.42 11.78
C ALA A 360 -1.32 -1.65 10.54
N PHE A 361 -0.47 -1.42 9.54
CA PHE A 361 -0.79 -0.54 8.42
C PHE A 361 -2.03 -0.96 7.58
N SER A 362 -2.31 -2.26 7.44
CA SER A 362 -3.54 -2.75 6.78
C SER A 362 -4.77 -2.79 7.71
N LEU A 363 -4.58 -2.76 9.03
CA LEU A 363 -5.64 -2.87 10.02
C LEU A 363 -6.39 -1.56 10.28
N LEU A 364 -5.90 -0.44 9.73
CA LEU A 364 -6.62 0.84 9.70
C LEU A 364 -7.94 0.78 8.91
N GLY A 365 -8.18 -0.31 8.18
CA GLY A 365 -9.48 -0.60 7.55
C GLY A 365 -9.67 0.11 6.21
N ASN A 366 -8.59 0.45 5.52
CA ASN A 366 -8.63 1.15 4.24
C ASN A 366 -8.83 0.17 3.06
N TYR A 367 -8.36 -1.07 3.20
CA TYR A 367 -8.50 -2.14 2.23
C TYR A 367 -8.55 -3.50 2.93
N ASP A 368 -9.07 -4.52 2.25
CA ASP A 368 -9.17 -5.90 2.75
C ASP A 368 -7.93 -6.73 2.43
N MET A 369 -7.29 -6.47 1.28
CA MET A 369 -6.19 -7.28 0.79
C MET A 369 -5.21 -6.50 -0.08
N ILE A 370 -3.98 -6.98 -0.16
CA ILE A 370 -2.95 -6.52 -1.09
C ILE A 370 -2.64 -7.68 -2.04
N LEU A 371 -3.02 -7.51 -3.30
CA LEU A 371 -2.80 -8.46 -4.38
C LEU A 371 -1.53 -8.06 -5.14
N GLY A 372 -0.40 -8.56 -4.66
CA GLY A 372 0.90 -8.33 -5.29
C GLY A 372 1.36 -9.39 -6.27
N MET A 373 2.68 -9.61 -6.39
CA MET A 373 3.27 -10.37 -7.50
C MET A 373 2.69 -11.77 -7.76
N SER A 374 2.30 -12.55 -6.73
CA SER A 374 1.63 -13.84 -6.99
C SER A 374 0.32 -13.68 -7.74
N PHE A 375 -0.41 -12.60 -7.54
CA PHE A 375 -1.60 -12.29 -8.33
C PHE A 375 -1.21 -11.66 -9.67
N LEU A 376 -0.30 -10.68 -9.67
CA LEU A 376 0.07 -9.91 -10.86
C LEU A 376 0.79 -10.73 -11.94
N ARG A 377 1.47 -11.82 -11.60
CA ARG A 377 1.97 -12.80 -12.60
C ARG A 377 0.85 -13.51 -13.38
N ASN A 378 -0.39 -13.44 -12.90
CA ASN A 378 -1.56 -14.07 -13.51
C ASN A 378 -2.46 -13.05 -14.22
N ALA A 379 -2.10 -11.77 -14.21
CA ALA A 379 -2.90 -10.68 -14.77
C ALA A 379 -2.01 -9.64 -15.44
N TYR A 380 -2.10 -9.52 -16.77
CA TYR A 380 -1.53 -8.36 -17.45
C TYR A 380 -2.34 -7.13 -17.04
N THR A 381 -1.67 -6.14 -16.46
CA THR A 381 -2.31 -5.06 -15.72
C THR A 381 -2.05 -3.72 -16.40
N LEU A 382 -3.09 -2.92 -16.55
CA LEU A 382 -3.04 -1.53 -17.01
C LEU A 382 -3.57 -0.63 -15.90
N LEU A 383 -2.79 0.40 -15.56
CA LEU A 383 -3.10 1.40 -14.55
C LEU A 383 -3.18 2.75 -15.25
N ASP A 384 -4.40 3.26 -15.39
CA ASP A 384 -4.67 4.54 -16.05
C ASP A 384 -4.89 5.63 -15.00
N TYR A 385 -4.07 6.67 -15.06
CA TYR A 385 -4.06 7.78 -14.11
C TYR A 385 -5.17 8.78 -14.40
N GLY A 386 -5.70 8.82 -15.63
CA GLY A 386 -6.76 9.74 -16.03
C GLY A 386 -6.52 11.18 -15.56
N ASN A 387 -7.52 11.73 -14.88
CA ASN A 387 -7.52 13.08 -14.33
C ASN A 387 -6.63 13.30 -13.09
N TRP A 388 -5.91 12.29 -12.60
CA TRP A 388 -4.85 12.49 -11.60
C TRP A 388 -3.65 13.25 -12.18
N VAL A 389 -3.42 13.15 -13.50
CA VAL A 389 -2.37 13.91 -14.16
C VAL A 389 -2.92 15.28 -14.56
N LYS A 390 -2.62 16.29 -13.74
CA LYS A 390 -2.98 17.69 -13.99
C LYS A 390 -2.33 18.18 -15.30
N ASN A 391 -2.98 19.15 -15.95
CA ASN A 391 -2.52 19.79 -17.19
C ASN A 391 -2.41 18.86 -18.41
N THR A 392 -3.18 17.78 -18.44
CA THR A 392 -3.35 16.92 -19.62
C THR A 392 -4.77 17.06 -20.20
N GLN A 393 -5.02 16.48 -21.38
CA GLN A 393 -6.35 16.48 -22.01
C GLN A 393 -7.26 15.33 -21.50
N ASP A 394 -6.84 14.66 -20.42
CA ASP A 394 -7.49 13.46 -19.90
C ASP A 394 -8.41 13.81 -18.71
N ASP A 395 -9.71 13.73 -18.94
CA ASP A 395 -10.74 14.07 -17.95
C ASP A 395 -11.42 12.84 -17.32
N VAL A 396 -11.01 11.63 -17.71
CA VAL A 396 -11.59 10.39 -17.19
C VAL A 396 -11.12 10.12 -15.76
N ASP A 397 -11.97 9.47 -14.97
CA ASP A 397 -11.56 8.97 -13.66
C ASP A 397 -10.46 7.89 -13.85
N PRO A 398 -9.47 7.81 -12.96
CA PRO A 398 -8.45 6.76 -12.95
C PRO A 398 -9.10 5.37 -12.86
N TYR A 399 -8.53 4.39 -13.56
CA TYR A 399 -9.06 3.03 -13.59
C TYR A 399 -7.97 1.97 -13.74
N ILE A 400 -8.34 0.74 -13.38
CA ILE A 400 -7.53 -0.46 -13.57
C ILE A 400 -8.21 -1.32 -14.63
N GLN A 401 -7.44 -1.84 -15.58
CA GLN A 401 -7.85 -2.96 -16.43
C GLN A 401 -6.89 -4.12 -16.22
N MET A 402 -7.43 -5.33 -16.20
CA MET A 402 -6.64 -6.54 -16.06
C MET A 402 -7.09 -7.58 -17.08
N LEU A 403 -6.13 -8.25 -17.69
CA LEU A 403 -6.35 -9.36 -18.61
C LEU A 403 -5.80 -10.65 -17.97
N PRO A 404 -6.63 -11.69 -17.77
CA PRO A 404 -6.17 -12.94 -17.19
C PRO A 404 -5.17 -13.65 -18.11
N LEU A 405 -4.05 -14.08 -17.54
CA LEU A 405 -2.97 -14.78 -18.25
C LEU A 405 -3.00 -16.29 -18.00
N THR A 406 -3.65 -16.73 -16.92
CA THR A 406 -3.56 -18.10 -16.43
C THR A 406 -4.78 -18.92 -16.81
N SER A 407 -4.53 -20.05 -17.46
CA SER A 407 -5.51 -21.12 -17.66
C SER A 407 -5.38 -22.16 -16.54
N THR A 408 -6.48 -22.46 -15.87
CA THR A 408 -6.52 -23.46 -14.77
C THR A 408 -6.00 -24.83 -15.21
N ALA A 409 -6.37 -25.27 -16.41
CA ALA A 409 -5.97 -26.58 -16.95
C ALA A 409 -4.47 -26.65 -17.23
N LEU A 410 -3.90 -25.62 -17.89
CA LEU A 410 -2.46 -25.57 -18.17
C LEU A 410 -1.66 -25.43 -16.88
N ALA A 411 -2.09 -24.55 -15.98
CA ALA A 411 -1.45 -24.32 -14.69
C ALA A 411 -1.42 -25.58 -13.81
N LYS A 412 -2.49 -26.40 -13.84
CA LYS A 412 -2.49 -27.71 -13.18
C LYS A 412 -1.47 -28.66 -13.81
N ALA A 413 -1.41 -28.73 -15.14
CA ALA A 413 -0.43 -29.56 -15.83
C ALA A 413 1.01 -29.15 -15.53
N ASP A 414 1.29 -27.83 -15.47
CA ASP A 414 2.60 -27.30 -15.06
C ASP A 414 2.94 -27.67 -13.62
N PHE A 415 1.99 -27.51 -12.70
CA PHE A 415 2.19 -27.92 -11.32
C PHE A 415 2.53 -29.41 -11.19
N ILE A 416 1.78 -30.30 -11.88
CA ILE A 416 2.04 -31.74 -11.86
C ILE A 416 3.45 -32.03 -12.39
N GLN A 417 3.84 -31.39 -13.49
CA GLN A 417 5.16 -31.58 -14.07
C GLN A 417 6.27 -31.12 -13.11
N MET A 418 6.13 -29.93 -12.52
CA MET A 418 7.17 -29.29 -11.72
C MET A 418 7.24 -29.78 -10.27
N ARG A 419 6.10 -30.19 -9.68
CA ARG A 419 6.01 -30.57 -8.26
C ARG A 419 5.83 -32.06 -8.02
N LEU A 420 5.22 -32.77 -8.97
CA LEU A 420 4.83 -34.19 -8.81
C LEU A 420 5.55 -35.11 -9.81
N GLY A 421 6.57 -34.61 -10.52
CA GLY A 421 7.38 -35.40 -11.45
C GLY A 421 6.60 -35.91 -12.66
N GLY A 422 5.55 -35.20 -13.07
CA GLY A 422 4.74 -35.53 -14.25
C GLY A 422 3.64 -36.57 -14.02
N THR A 423 3.54 -37.15 -12.82
CA THR A 423 2.44 -38.07 -12.47
C THR A 423 1.36 -37.32 -11.71
N ASP A 424 0.13 -37.31 -12.23
CA ASP A 424 -0.99 -36.67 -11.53
C ASP A 424 -1.41 -37.50 -10.31
N SER A 425 -0.82 -37.17 -9.17
CA SER A 425 -1.21 -37.68 -7.86
C SER A 425 -2.15 -36.75 -7.12
N THR A 426 -2.61 -35.63 -7.71
CA THR A 426 -3.34 -34.56 -6.99
C THR A 426 -4.64 -35.01 -6.34
N GLY A 427 -5.22 -36.12 -6.81
CA GLY A 427 -6.44 -36.73 -6.26
C GLY A 427 -6.20 -37.76 -5.15
N GLU A 428 -4.95 -38.07 -4.78
CA GLU A 428 -4.64 -39.00 -3.70
C GLU A 428 -5.05 -38.45 -2.32
N ASP A 429 -5.47 -39.33 -1.42
CA ASP A 429 -5.94 -38.98 -0.07
C ASP A 429 -4.95 -38.11 0.73
N LYS A 430 -3.65 -38.28 0.50
CA LYS A 430 -2.60 -37.49 1.16
C LYS A 430 -2.66 -35.99 0.83
N TRP A 431 -3.23 -35.62 -0.32
CA TRP A 431 -3.42 -34.23 -0.76
C TRP A 431 -4.85 -33.72 -0.55
N SER A 432 -5.75 -34.58 -0.08
CA SER A 432 -7.13 -34.18 0.22
C SER A 432 -7.15 -33.10 1.30
N LEU A 433 -7.95 -32.06 1.07
CA LEU A 433 -8.22 -31.06 2.10
C LEU A 433 -8.98 -31.73 3.24
N LEU A 434 -8.60 -31.36 4.47
CA LEU A 434 -9.31 -31.75 5.67
C LEU A 434 -10.76 -31.23 5.64
N PRO A 435 -11.67 -31.91 6.35
CA PRO A 435 -13.02 -31.38 6.62
C PRO A 435 -12.99 -29.98 7.27
N GLN A 436 -14.06 -29.21 7.07
CA GLN A 436 -14.15 -27.82 7.54
C GLN A 436 -14.01 -27.68 9.07
N ASP A 437 -14.51 -28.66 9.83
CA ASP A 437 -14.41 -28.71 11.30
C ASP A 437 -12.99 -29.00 11.81
N GLN A 438 -12.08 -29.43 10.94
CA GLN A 438 -10.67 -29.67 11.23
C GLN A 438 -9.75 -28.57 10.67
N MET A 439 -10.32 -27.49 10.15
CA MET A 439 -9.56 -26.36 9.66
C MET A 439 -8.73 -25.73 10.79
N GLN A 440 -7.43 -25.64 10.57
CA GLN A 440 -6.54 -24.90 11.45
C GLN A 440 -6.74 -23.40 11.26
N HIS A 441 -6.59 -22.66 12.35
CA HIS A 441 -6.67 -21.20 12.36
C HIS A 441 -5.32 -20.61 12.76
N SER A 442 -4.87 -19.62 12.01
CA SER A 442 -3.66 -18.88 12.36
C SER A 442 -3.93 -18.03 13.62
N PRO A 443 -3.12 -18.14 14.68
CA PRO A 443 -3.36 -17.41 15.93
C PRO A 443 -3.09 -15.92 15.77
N VAL A 444 -3.76 -15.11 16.59
CA VAL A 444 -3.48 -13.68 16.76
C VAL A 444 -2.52 -13.54 17.93
N SER A 445 -1.29 -13.05 17.67
CA SER A 445 -0.28 -12.84 18.71
C SER A 445 -0.69 -11.74 19.70
N GLU A 446 -0.12 -11.74 20.91
CA GLU A 446 -0.40 -10.69 21.89
C GLU A 446 0.10 -9.32 21.40
N GLU A 447 1.21 -9.31 20.68
CA GLU A 447 1.76 -8.14 19.99
C GLU A 447 0.76 -7.60 18.94
N GLU A 448 0.16 -8.48 18.15
CA GLU A 448 -0.86 -8.10 17.16
C GLU A 448 -2.12 -7.58 17.85
N LYS A 449 -2.58 -8.21 18.95
CA LYS A 449 -3.71 -7.70 19.75
C LYS A 449 -3.43 -6.30 20.28
N LYS A 450 -2.21 -6.06 20.79
CA LYS A 450 -1.78 -4.75 21.29
C LYS A 450 -1.76 -3.71 20.17
N LYS A 451 -1.20 -4.03 18.99
CA LYS A 451 -1.20 -3.15 17.82
C LYS A 451 -2.62 -2.80 17.38
N LYS A 452 -3.50 -3.80 17.23
CA LYS A 452 -4.93 -3.62 16.93
C LYS A 452 -5.62 -2.69 17.91
N TYR A 453 -5.35 -2.83 19.21
CA TYR A 453 -5.92 -1.95 20.22
C TYR A 453 -5.43 -0.51 20.09
N GLN A 454 -4.12 -0.32 19.90
CA GLN A 454 -3.54 1.02 19.70
C GLN A 454 -4.15 1.71 18.48
N GLU A 455 -4.39 0.99 17.40
CA GLU A 455 -5.02 1.51 16.19
C GLU A 455 -6.51 1.77 16.32
N ALA A 456 -7.24 0.89 17.01
CA ALA A 456 -8.63 1.14 17.36
C ALA A 456 -8.75 2.45 18.17
N VAL A 457 -7.80 2.73 19.05
CA VAL A 457 -7.72 4.02 19.74
C VAL A 457 -7.37 5.15 18.76
N LEU A 458 -6.32 5.01 17.94
CA LEU A 458 -5.88 6.01 16.95
C LEU A 458 -6.98 6.41 15.95
N SER A 459 -7.72 5.45 15.41
CA SER A 459 -8.84 5.71 14.49
C SER A 459 -9.96 6.56 15.12
N GLN A 460 -10.08 6.55 16.46
CA GLN A 460 -11.07 7.31 17.21
C GLN A 460 -10.53 8.66 17.71
N TRP A 461 -9.24 8.98 17.51
CA TRP A 461 -8.64 10.22 18.00
C TRP A 461 -9.36 11.50 17.60
N PRO A 462 -9.86 11.67 16.36
CA PRO A 462 -10.62 12.87 16.00
C PRO A 462 -11.86 13.08 16.89
N TYR A 463 -12.57 12.00 17.23
CA TYR A 463 -13.74 12.04 18.11
C TYR A 463 -13.36 12.25 19.57
N ILE A 464 -12.26 11.64 20.02
CA ILE A 464 -11.72 11.86 21.37
C ILE A 464 -11.32 13.33 21.55
N LEU A 465 -10.62 13.92 20.58
CA LEU A 465 -10.25 15.34 20.58
C LEU A 465 -11.47 16.24 20.55
N LEU A 466 -12.47 15.95 19.72
CA LEU A 466 -13.73 16.70 19.68
C LEU A 466 -14.47 16.64 21.03
N GLY A 467 -14.53 15.47 21.65
CA GLY A 467 -15.11 15.27 22.98
C GLY A 467 -14.35 16.02 24.07
N CYS A 468 -13.01 15.96 24.07
CA CYS A 468 -12.16 16.72 24.97
C CYS A 468 -12.34 18.24 24.79
N LEU A 469 -12.40 18.72 23.54
CA LEU A 469 -12.64 20.13 23.24
C LEU A 469 -14.02 20.57 23.74
N ALA A 470 -15.07 19.77 23.50
CA ALA A 470 -16.41 20.04 24.00
C ALA A 470 -16.45 20.10 25.54
N LEU A 471 -15.74 19.19 26.21
CA LEU A 471 -15.60 19.19 27.67
C LEU A 471 -14.90 20.46 28.17
N VAL A 472 -13.80 20.87 27.52
CA VAL A 472 -13.08 22.11 27.87
C VAL A 472 -13.97 23.33 27.68
N LEU A 473 -14.73 23.41 26.58
CA LEU A 473 -15.68 24.50 26.32
C LEU A 473 -16.81 24.54 27.36
N LEU A 474 -17.32 23.38 27.78
CA LEU A 474 -18.33 23.30 28.85
C LEU A 474 -17.77 23.75 30.21
N VAL A 475 -16.58 23.27 30.59
CA VAL A 475 -15.95 23.64 31.86
C VAL A 475 -15.61 25.12 31.90
N THR A 476 -15.01 25.65 30.84
CA THR A 476 -14.71 27.09 30.73
C THR A 476 -15.98 27.93 30.73
N GLY A 477 -17.02 27.52 30.00
CA GLY A 477 -18.34 28.14 30.03
C GLY A 477 -18.96 28.17 31.44
N CYS A 478 -18.89 27.06 32.18
CA CYS A 478 -19.34 26.97 33.57
C CYS A 478 -18.55 27.89 34.51
N ILE A 479 -17.23 27.97 34.36
CA ILE A 479 -16.36 28.86 35.16
C ILE A 479 -16.70 30.33 34.86
N VAL A 480 -16.81 30.70 33.58
CA VAL A 480 -17.17 32.05 33.16
C VAL A 480 -18.55 32.43 33.69
N TRP A 481 -19.53 31.53 33.55
CA TRP A 481 -20.88 31.71 34.09
C TRP A 481 -20.87 31.92 35.60
N HIS A 482 -20.14 31.08 36.34
CA HIS A 482 -20.02 31.19 37.79
C HIS A 482 -19.36 32.51 38.20
N CYS A 483 -18.29 32.92 37.52
CA CYS A 483 -17.61 34.20 37.75
C CYS A 483 -18.51 35.40 37.45
N CYS A 484 -19.27 35.38 36.35
CA CYS A 484 -20.23 36.40 35.97
C CYS A 484 -21.39 36.50 36.98
N CYS A 485 -21.95 35.37 37.40
CA CYS A 485 -22.98 35.31 38.45
C CYS A 485 -22.46 35.84 39.80
N ARG A 486 -21.22 35.51 40.18
CA ARG A 486 -20.58 36.00 41.40
C ARG A 486 -20.34 37.51 41.34
N LYS A 487 -19.86 38.04 40.20
CA LYS A 487 -19.72 39.49 39.98
C LYS A 487 -21.07 40.21 40.01
N ARG A 488 -22.12 39.65 39.42
CA ARG A 488 -23.49 40.21 39.47
C ARG A 488 -24.03 40.24 40.92
N LYS A 489 -23.87 39.16 41.68
CA LYS A 489 -24.25 39.12 43.11
C LYS A 489 -23.43 40.11 43.95
N ALA A 490 -22.14 40.25 43.70
CA ALA A 490 -21.28 41.24 44.37
C ALA A 490 -21.70 42.69 44.04
N LYS A 491 -21.99 43.00 42.77
CA LYS A 491 -22.52 44.31 42.36
C LYS A 491 -23.89 44.58 42.97
N ALA A 492 -24.77 43.59 43.04
CA ALA A 492 -26.08 43.72 43.69
C ALA A 492 -25.95 43.96 45.20
N LYS A 493 -25.02 43.29 45.88
CA LYS A 493 -24.73 43.49 47.30
C LYS A 493 -24.11 44.88 47.56
N ALA A 494 -23.20 45.34 46.71
CA ALA A 494 -22.62 46.68 46.77
C ALA A 494 -23.66 47.78 46.51
N ALA A 495 -24.56 47.58 45.53
CA ALA A 495 -25.66 48.50 45.25
C ALA A 495 -26.69 48.56 46.39
N LYS A 496 -26.92 47.44 47.10
CA LYS A 496 -27.79 47.39 48.28
C LYS A 496 -27.14 48.06 49.51
N ALA A 497 -25.81 47.97 49.65
CA ALA A 497 -25.06 48.71 50.67
C ALA A 497 -25.03 50.22 50.39
N ALA A 498 -24.90 50.64 49.12
CA ALA A 498 -24.94 52.04 48.71
C ALA A 498 -26.34 52.68 48.84
N LYS A 499 -27.43 51.89 48.70
CA LYS A 499 -28.80 52.35 48.95
C LYS A 499 -29.22 52.32 50.42
N GLY A 500 -28.43 51.72 51.32
CA GLY A 500 -28.69 51.74 52.76
C GLY A 500 -28.08 52.94 53.50
N GLY A 501 -27.37 53.81 52.78
CA GLY A 501 -26.63 54.94 53.34
C GLY A 501 -27.26 56.30 53.09
N PHE A 502 -28.58 56.45 53.21
CA PHE A 502 -29.23 57.76 53.37
C PHE A 502 -30.52 57.60 54.18
N GLY A 503 -30.40 57.87 55.48
CA GLY A 503 -31.51 58.06 56.41
C GLY A 503 -30.96 58.83 57.61
N GLU A 504 -31.18 60.14 57.63
CA GLU A 504 -30.95 61.03 58.78
C GLU A 504 -31.88 60.65 59.94
N GLY A 505 -31.38 60.77 61.16
CA GLY A 505 -32.16 60.65 62.39
C GLY A 505 -31.26 60.61 63.62
N GLU A 506 -31.02 61.78 64.22
CA GLU A 506 -30.33 61.96 65.50
C GLU A 506 -30.96 61.17 66.66
N GLY A 507 -30.13 60.71 67.59
CA GLY A 507 -30.57 60.16 68.88
C GLY A 507 -29.48 59.38 69.63
N LYS A 508 -28.61 60.07 70.38
CA LYS A 508 -27.90 59.53 71.57
C LYS A 508 -28.86 59.60 72.79
N PRO A 509 -28.66 58.93 73.96
CA PRO A 509 -27.43 58.30 74.48
C PRO A 509 -27.56 56.94 75.23
N SER A 510 -26.40 56.26 75.37
CA SER A 510 -25.87 55.39 76.45
C SER A 510 -26.77 54.66 77.48
N SER A 511 -26.52 53.35 77.68
CA SER A 511 -26.45 52.67 79.00
C SER A 511 -25.76 51.27 78.86
N TYR A 512 -24.58 51.06 79.48
CA TYR A 512 -24.25 50.22 80.68
C TYR A 512 -24.28 48.68 80.45
N LEU A 513 -23.35 47.78 80.86
CA LEU A 513 -22.27 47.58 81.89
C LEU A 513 -21.45 46.29 81.48
N PRO A 514 -20.39 45.80 82.18
CA PRO A 514 -19.13 46.41 82.63
C PRO A 514 -17.85 45.52 82.44
N LEU A 515 -16.71 46.17 82.73
CA LEU A 515 -15.35 45.73 83.10
C LEU A 515 -15.04 44.24 83.42
N GLN A 516 -13.86 43.78 82.98
CA GLN A 516 -12.74 43.51 83.91
C GLN A 516 -11.36 43.56 83.23
N ASP A 517 -10.42 44.15 83.95
CA ASP A 517 -9.00 44.39 83.61
C ASP A 517 -8.10 43.49 84.48
N GLN A 518 -6.82 43.40 84.10
CA GLN A 518 -5.66 42.83 84.80
C GLN A 518 -5.53 41.30 84.82
N GLY A 519 -4.38 40.69 84.53
CA GLY A 519 -3.03 41.21 84.29
C GLY A 519 -2.02 40.04 84.32
N SER A 520 -0.79 40.32 83.87
CA SER A 520 0.48 39.70 84.32
C SER A 520 0.65 38.17 84.12
N GLN A 521 1.77 37.57 83.73
CA GLN A 521 3.14 37.93 83.42
C GLN A 521 3.81 36.59 83.01
N VAL A 522 4.87 36.66 82.17
CA VAL A 522 6.08 35.80 82.21
C VAL A 522 5.91 34.32 81.78
N SER A 523 6.83 33.64 81.08
CA SER A 523 7.92 33.94 80.13
C SER A 523 8.49 32.58 79.66
N LEU A 524 9.44 32.67 78.72
CA LEU A 524 10.63 31.81 78.55
C LEU A 524 10.59 30.56 77.65
N HIS A 525 11.54 30.63 76.70
CA HIS A 525 12.42 29.60 76.15
C HIS A 525 12.00 28.77 74.92
N SER A 526 12.55 29.22 73.78
CA SER A 526 13.24 28.40 72.77
C SER A 526 14.52 27.78 73.39
N PRO A 527 15.08 26.65 72.89
CA PRO A 527 15.94 26.71 71.70
C PRO A 527 15.98 25.47 70.77
N TYR A 528 16.53 25.73 69.58
CA TYR A 528 17.27 24.89 68.62
C TYR A 528 17.69 23.46 69.00
N GLY A 529 17.69 22.57 67.99
CA GLY A 529 18.50 21.34 67.99
C GLY A 529 18.38 20.51 66.71
N ALA A 530 19.53 20.26 66.07
CA ALA A 530 19.74 19.58 64.79
C ALA A 530 19.69 18.04 64.85
N GLY A 531 19.69 17.38 63.68
CA GLY A 531 20.08 15.96 63.57
C GLY A 531 19.64 15.29 62.26
N GLY A 532 20.62 14.82 61.47
CA GLY A 532 20.43 14.19 60.16
C GLY A 532 20.33 12.65 60.18
N HIS A 533 20.77 12.05 59.06
CA HIS A 533 20.70 10.64 58.60
C HIS A 533 19.37 10.28 57.91
N GLY A 534 19.30 9.53 56.81
CA GLY A 534 20.24 8.74 56.01
C GLY A 534 19.40 7.79 55.13
N PHE A 535 19.86 7.48 53.91
CA PHE A 535 19.37 6.46 52.96
C PHE A 535 19.29 5.03 53.57
N PRO A 536 18.85 3.93 52.88
CA PRO A 536 18.32 3.77 51.50
C PRO A 536 17.07 2.84 51.35
N GLY A 537 16.53 2.77 50.12
CA GLY A 537 16.26 1.48 49.45
C GLY A 537 14.83 0.94 49.45
N ARG A 538 14.17 1.00 48.30
CA ARG A 538 13.72 -0.15 47.51
C ARG A 538 13.29 0.27 46.11
#